data_AF-A0AAW5YVS2-F1
#
_entry.id   AF-A0AAW5YVS2-F1
#
_cell.length_a   1.000
_cell.length_b   1.000
_cell.length_c   1.000
_cell.angle_alpha   90.00
_cell.angle_beta   90.00
_cell.angle_gamma   90.00
#
_symmetry.space_group_name_H-M   'P 1'
#
loop_
_entity.id
_entity.type
_entity.pdbx_description
1 polymer ?
#
loop_
_entity_poly.entity_id
_entity_poly.type
_entity_poly.pdbx_seq_one_letter_code
_entity_poly.pdbx_strand_id
1 'polypeptide(L)' 'MTEVKIVQVSEKDLPELIAISRETFADTFGKDNSPEDMAKFLDENYNEDKLGGEMATPGSFFSTLSQVLSMILGNFILK' A
#
# COMPACT_ATOMS: atom_id res chain seq x y z
N MET A 1 -17.49 4.88 14.12
CA MET A 1 -17.56 4.03 12.90
C MET A 1 -16.30 4.24 12.12
N THR A 2 -15.65 3.18 11.68
CA THR A 2 -14.45 3.25 10.82
C THR A 2 -14.90 3.41 9.38
N GLU A 3 -14.31 4.36 8.66
CA GLU A 3 -14.58 4.59 7.24
C GLU A 3 -13.47 3.95 6.41
N VAL A 4 -13.82 3.22 5.36
CA VAL A 4 -12.87 2.62 4.42
C VAL A 4 -13.03 3.32 3.07
N LYS A 5 -11.91 3.74 2.47
CA LYS A 5 -11.87 4.43 1.17
C LYS A 5 -10.95 3.69 0.21
N ILE A 6 -11.40 3.57 -1.03
CA ILE A 6 -10.53 3.25 -2.16
C ILE A 6 -9.98 4.58 -2.68
N VAL A 7 -8.65 4.70 -2.71
CA VAL A 7 -7.97 5.90 -3.16
C VAL A 7 -7.11 5.53 -4.37
N GLN A 8 -7.33 6.21 -5.49
CA GLN A 8 -6.48 6.03 -6.66
C GLN A 8 -5.09 6.59 -6.38
N VAL A 9 -4.08 5.79 -6.71
CA VAL A 9 -2.66 6.13 -6.53
C VAL A 9 -2.23 7.04 -7.67
N SER A 10 -1.44 8.06 -7.34
CA SER A 10 -0.75 8.93 -8.29
C SER A 10 0.77 8.82 -8.12
N GLU A 11 1.55 9.39 -9.04
CA GLU A 11 3.02 9.29 -9.02
C GLU A 11 3.65 9.71 -7.68
N LYS A 12 3.07 10.70 -6.99
CA LYS A 12 3.55 11.14 -5.67
C LYS A 12 3.44 10.06 -4.58
N ASP A 13 2.57 9.08 -4.79
CA ASP A 13 2.26 7.99 -3.86
C ASP A 13 3.11 6.75 -4.15
N LEU A 14 3.95 6.77 -5.21
CA LEU A 14 4.83 5.66 -5.60
C LEU A 14 5.72 5.15 -4.45
N PRO A 15 6.36 6.00 -3.62
CA PRO A 15 7.16 5.50 -2.50
C PRO A 15 6.33 4.70 -1.49
N GLU A 16 5.10 5.12 -1.22
CA GLU A 16 4.20 4.43 -0.30
C GLU A 16 3.65 3.14 -0.92
N LEU A 17 3.35 3.15 -2.22
CA LEU A 17 2.96 1.95 -2.97
C LEU A 17 4.08 0.89 -2.93
N ILE A 18 5.34 1.28 -3.11
CA ILE A 18 6.49 0.38 -3.00
C ILE A 18 6.58 -0.20 -1.60
N ALA A 19 6.50 0.66 -0.57
CA ALA A 19 6.63 0.24 0.82
C ALA A 19 5.58 -0.82 1.19
N ILE A 20 4.29 -0.54 0.94
CA ILE A 20 3.21 -1.46 1.30
C ILE A 20 3.23 -2.74 0.45
N SER A 21 3.61 -2.65 -0.83
CA SER A 21 3.75 -3.84 -1.69
C SER A 21 4.87 -4.76 -1.20
N ARG A 22 6.00 -4.18 -0.80
CA ARG A 22 7.12 -4.95 -0.24
C ARG A 22 6.76 -5.61 1.09
N GLU A 23 6.15 -4.85 1.99
CA GLU A 23 5.71 -5.34 3.30
C GLU A 23 4.73 -6.51 3.15
N THR A 24 3.65 -6.31 2.41
CA THR A 24 2.59 -7.33 2.28
C THR A 24 3.05 -8.59 1.54
N PHE A 25 3.94 -8.44 0.55
CA PHE A 25 4.54 -9.60 -0.12
C PHE A 25 5.47 -10.37 0.81
N ALA A 26 6.34 -9.67 1.56
CA ALA A 26 7.24 -10.28 2.53
C ALA A 26 6.48 -10.98 3.67
N ASP A 27 5.39 -10.38 4.16
CA ASP A 27 4.55 -10.99 5.21
C ASP A 27 3.88 -12.29 4.74
N THR A 28 3.52 -12.34 3.46
CA THR A 28 2.85 -13.50 2.86
C THR A 28 3.84 -14.62 2.56
N PHE A 29 5.00 -14.30 1.96
CA PHE A 29 5.90 -15.29 1.39
C PHE A 29 7.26 -15.41 2.10
N GLY A 30 7.59 -14.50 3.03
CA GLY A 30 8.92 -14.43 3.65
C GLY A 30 9.26 -15.60 4.56
N LYS A 31 8.24 -16.32 5.05
CA LYS A 31 8.42 -17.53 5.89
C LYS A 31 8.87 -18.74 5.07
N ASP A 32 8.53 -18.75 3.78
CA ASP A 32 8.76 -19.86 2.86
C ASP A 32 10.00 -19.64 1.96
N ASN A 33 10.68 -18.49 2.11
CA ASN A 33 11.83 -18.10 1.28
C ASN A 33 13.01 -17.69 2.15
N SER A 34 14.24 -17.82 1.62
CA SER A 34 15.41 -17.29 2.31
C SER A 34 15.35 -15.76 2.35
N PRO A 35 15.96 -15.10 3.37
CA PRO A 35 16.02 -13.64 3.40
C PRO A 35 16.70 -13.04 2.17
N GLU A 36 17.69 -13.73 1.60
CA GLU A 36 18.41 -13.30 0.40
C GLU A 36 17.52 -13.36 -0.85
N ASP A 37 16.82 -14.48 -1.07
CA ASP A 37 15.89 -14.63 -2.19
C ASP A 37 14.74 -13.63 -2.09
N MET A 38 14.22 -13.40 -0.89
CA MET A 38 13.18 -12.42 -0.65
C MET A 38 13.68 -11.00 -0.97
N ALA A 39 14.84 -10.60 -0.45
CA ALA A 39 15.41 -9.28 -0.74
C ALA A 39 15.62 -9.07 -2.25
N LYS A 40 16.21 -10.07 -2.92
CA LYS A 40 16.42 -10.04 -4.38
C LYS A 40 15.09 -9.89 -5.13
N PHE A 41 14.07 -10.68 -4.79
CA PHE A 41 12.77 -10.58 -5.45
C PHE A 41 12.15 -9.19 -5.28
N LEU A 42 12.15 -8.66 -4.05
CA LEU A 42 11.58 -7.35 -3.75
C LEU A 42 12.32 -6.24 -4.50
N ASP A 43 13.65 -6.33 -4.60
CA ASP A 43 14.47 -5.33 -5.30
C ASP A 43 14.31 -5.40 -6.82
N GLU A 44 14.05 -6.58 -7.38
CA GLU A 44 13.79 -6.75 -8.82
C GLU A 44 12.36 -6.33 -9.22
N ASN A 45 11.36 -6.54 -8.36
CA ASN A 45 9.94 -6.40 -8.73
C ASN A 45 9.23 -5.20 -8.10
N TYR A 46 9.69 -4.72 -6.94
CA TYR A 46 9.10 -3.59 -6.21
C TYR A 46 10.13 -2.49 -6.00
N ASN A 47 10.68 -2.01 -7.11
CA ASN A 47 11.52 -0.81 -7.18
C ASN A 47 10.81 0.31 -7.96
N GLU A 48 11.38 1.52 -7.89
CA GLU A 48 10.82 2.73 -8.51
C GLU A 48 10.65 2.60 -10.03
N ASP A 49 11.65 2.07 -10.73
CA ASP A 49 11.60 1.92 -12.19
C ASP A 49 10.47 0.97 -12.61
N LYS A 50 10.32 -0.14 -11.88
CA LYS A 50 9.36 -1.20 -12.18
C LYS A 50 7.93 -0.74 -11.94
N LEU A 51 7.61 -0.32 -10.72
CA LEU A 51 6.25 0.11 -10.38
C LEU A 51 5.91 1.47 -11.02
N GLY A 52 6.88 2.38 -11.14
CA GLY A 52 6.68 3.64 -11.87
C GLY A 52 6.37 3.41 -13.34
N GLY A 53 7.07 2.47 -14.00
CA GLY A 53 6.77 2.08 -15.38
C GLY A 53 5.40 1.42 -15.55
N GLU A 54 4.98 0.58 -14.60
CA GLU A 54 3.64 -0.01 -14.60
C GLU A 54 2.55 1.05 -14.42
N MET A 55 2.75 2.02 -13.52
CA MET A 55 1.83 3.14 -13.34
C MET A 55 1.74 4.04 -14.58
N ALA A 56 2.85 4.24 -15.30
CA ALA A 56 2.89 5.03 -16.52
C ALA A 56 2.32 4.29 -17.75
N THR A 57 2.04 2.98 -17.62
CA THR A 57 1.50 2.18 -18.74
C THR A 57 0.05 2.60 -19.03
N PRO A 58 -0.26 3.07 -20.26
CA PRO A 58 -1.60 3.55 -20.61
C PRO A 58 -2.69 2.51 -20.31
N GLY A 59 -3.74 2.93 -19.61
CA GLY A 59 -4.85 2.06 -19.21
C GLY A 59 -4.62 1.28 -17.92
N SER A 60 -3.46 1.43 -17.27
CA SER A 60 -3.20 0.88 -15.94
C SER A 60 -3.71 1.82 -14.85
N PHE A 61 -4.22 1.24 -13.77
CA PHE A 61 -4.68 1.99 -12.60
C PHE A 61 -4.30 1.23 -11.33
N PHE A 62 -3.75 1.96 -10.36
CA PHE A 62 -3.43 1.44 -9.03
C PHE A 62 -4.32 2.13 -8.00
N SER A 63 -4.72 1.40 -6.96
CA SER A 63 -5.55 1.94 -5.88
C SER A 63 -5.18 1.29 -4.56
N THR A 64 -5.18 2.08 -3.49
CA THR A 64 -5.00 1.60 -2.12
C THR A 64 -6.32 1.61 -1.38
N LEU A 65 -6.44 0.72 -0.39
CA LEU A 65 -7.50 0.75 0.60
C LEU A 65 -6.97 1.45 1.84
N SER A 66 -7.57 2.59 2.20
CA SER A 66 -7.23 3.33 3.42
C SER A 66 -8.37 3.26 4.43
N GLN A 67 -8.03 3.08 5.69
CA GLN A 67 -8.98 3.11 6.80
C GLN A 67 -8.79 4.39 7.62
N VAL A 68 -9.85 5.16 7.81
CA VAL A 68 -9.85 6.38 8.62
C VAL A 68 -10.58 6.09 9.94
N LEU A 69 -9.88 6.27 11.05
CA LEU A 69 -10.45 6.14 12.38
C LEU A 69 -11.29 7.38 12.70
N SER A 70 -12.60 7.21 12.87
CA SER A 70 -13.46 8.31 13.33
C SER A 70 -13.39 8.43 14.85
N MET A 71 -12.85 9.52 15.36
CA MET A 71 -12.89 9.86 16.79
C MET A 71 -14.26 10.44 17.16
N ILE A 72 -14.93 9.82 18.14
CA ILE A 72 -16.14 10.41 18.76
C ILE A 72 -15.67 11.43 19.80
N LEU A 73 -15.91 12.73 19.54
CA LEU A 73 -15.50 13.85 20.41
C LEU A 73 -16.46 14.12 21.59
N GLY A 74 -17.50 13.30 21.79
CA GLY A 74 -18.35 13.32 22.98
C GLY A 74 -19.85 13.35 22.69
N ASN A 75 -20.64 12.87 23.65
CA ASN A 75 -22.10 12.95 23.64
C ASN A 75 -22.56 13.99 24.69
N PHE A 76 -23.25 15.04 24.26
CA PHE A 76 -23.95 15.95 25.18
C PHE A 76 -25.40 15.52 25.31
N ILE A 77 -25.78 15.08 26.50
CA ILE A 77 -27.19 14.93 26.89
C ILE A 77 -27.56 16.21 27.64
N LEU A 78 -28.32 17.10 26.99
CA LEU A 78 -28.98 18.20 27.69
C LEU A 78 -30.12 17.61 28.55
N LYS A 79 -30.00 17.76 29.87
CA LYS A 79 -31.12 17.62 30.81
C LYS A 79 -31.72 18.99 31.08
#